data_AF-A0A8K1LEG0-F1
#
_entry.id   AF-A0A8K1LEG0-F1
#
_cell.length_a   1.000
_cell.length_b   1.000
_cell.length_c   1.000
_cell.angle_alpha   90.00
_cell.angle_beta   90.00
_cell.angle_gamma   90.00
#
_symmetry.space_group_name_H-M   'P 1'
#
loop_
_entity.id
_entity.type
_entity.pdbx_description
1 polymer ?
#
loop_
_entity_poly.entity_id
_entity_poly.type
_entity_poly.pdbx_seq_one_letter_code
_entity_poly.pdbx_strand_id
1 'polypeptide(L)'
;MDIASLVSTEEGMSLAREYSCSFFETSAALRFYIDDVFHGLVREIRRKESSLSMIEKKVKRKDSLWRKLKGSLKKKKETTT
;
A
#
# COMPACT_ATOMS: atom_id res chain seq x y z
N MET A 1 28.65 -13.56 -24.28
CA MET A 1 27.41 -14.22 -24.72
C MET A 1 26.29 -13.23 -24.49
N ASP A 2 25.86 -12.55 -25.54
CA ASP A 2 24.70 -11.65 -25.49
C ASP A 2 23.45 -12.50 -25.28
N ILE A 3 22.93 -12.52 -24.06
CA ILE A 3 21.58 -13.07 -23.82
C ILE A 3 20.62 -11.97 -24.25
N ALA A 4 20.33 -11.93 -25.56
CA ALA A 4 19.34 -11.00 -26.08
C ALA A 4 17.96 -11.38 -25.53
N SER A 5 17.39 -10.51 -24.70
CA SER A 5 16.00 -10.65 -24.26
C SER A 5 15.08 -10.51 -25.47
N LEU A 6 14.09 -11.41 -25.60
CA LEU A 6 13.04 -11.34 -26.62
C LEU A 6 12.10 -10.14 -26.42
N VAL A 7 12.10 -9.56 -25.21
CA VAL A 7 11.30 -8.41 -24.83
C VAL A 7 12.23 -7.26 -24.48
N SER A 8 11.95 -6.07 -24.99
CA SER A 8 12.74 -4.88 -24.67
C SER A 8 12.44 -4.35 -23.26
N THR A 9 13.41 -3.74 -22.61
CA THR A 9 13.21 -3.09 -21.30
C THR A 9 12.13 -2.01 -21.37
N GLU A 10 12.04 -1.25 -22.46
CA GLU A 10 11.04 -0.19 -22.64
C GLU A 10 9.61 -0.74 -22.70
N GLU A 11 9.42 -1.89 -23.36
CA GLU A 11 8.13 -2.57 -23.43
C GLU A 11 7.67 -3.02 -22.03
N GLY A 12 8.55 -3.68 -21.29
CA GLY A 12 8.27 -4.10 -19.91
C GLY A 12 7.98 -2.92 -18.98
N MET A 13 8.74 -1.82 -19.12
CA MET A 13 8.55 -0.61 -18.33
C MET A 13 7.24 0.11 -18.68
N SER A 14 6.90 0.18 -19.96
CA SER A 14 5.65 0.78 -20.44
C SER A 14 4.43 0.03 -19.90
N LEU A 15 4.47 -1.31 -19.94
CA LEU A 15 3.38 -2.14 -19.43
C LEU A 15 3.22 -1.99 -17.91
N ALA A 16 4.31 -1.90 -17.16
CA ALA A 16 4.25 -1.68 -15.72
C ALA A 16 3.64 -0.31 -15.35
N ARG A 17 3.91 0.73 -16.15
CA ARG A 17 3.26 2.04 -15.99
C ARG A 17 1.75 1.94 -16.20
N GLU A 18 1.32 1.20 -17.23
CA GLU A 18 -0.10 0.98 -17.52
C GLU A 18 -0.81 0.28 -16.35
N TYR A 19 -0.21 -0.76 -15.79
CA TYR A 19 -0.74 -1.47 -14.63
C TYR A 19 -0.50 -0.76 -13.29
N SER A 20 0.17 0.39 -13.29
CA SER A 20 0.56 1.12 -12.07
C SER A 20 1.34 0.24 -11.08
N CYS A 21 2.22 -0.62 -11.59
CA CYS A 21 3.07 -1.49 -10.80
C CYS A 21 4.56 -1.19 -11.02
N SER A 22 5.40 -1.71 -10.13
CA SER A 22 6.86 -1.55 -10.26
C SER A 22 7.43 -2.56 -11.26
N PHE A 23 8.43 -2.15 -12.03
CA PHE A 23 9.17 -2.99 -12.97
C PHE A 23 10.61 -3.21 -12.47
N PHE A 24 11.12 -4.45 -12.61
CA PHE A 24 12.50 -4.80 -12.31
C PHE A 24 13.01 -5.81 -13.34
N GLU A 25 14.19 -5.56 -13.91
CA GLU A 25 14.89 -6.51 -14.78
C GLU A 25 15.99 -7.21 -13.97
N THR A 26 16.01 -8.54 -13.97
CA THR A 26 16.92 -9.32 -13.11
C THR A 26 17.36 -10.61 -13.80
N SER A 27 18.53 -11.12 -13.43
CA SER A 27 19.01 -12.44 -13.87
C SER A 27 19.47 -13.25 -12.68
N ALA A 28 18.76 -14.34 -12.38
CA ALA A 28 19.14 -15.25 -11.30
C ALA A 28 20.47 -15.97 -11.58
N ALA A 29 20.70 -16.36 -12.83
CA ALA A 29 21.93 -17.05 -13.24
C ALA A 29 23.17 -16.16 -13.10
N LEU A 30 23.03 -14.87 -13.38
CA LEU A 30 24.11 -13.88 -13.23
C LEU A 30 24.12 -13.21 -11.86
N ARG A 31 23.17 -13.56 -10.98
CA ARG A 31 22.92 -12.91 -9.69
C ARG A 31 22.78 -11.39 -9.81
N PHE A 32 22.21 -10.93 -10.92
CA PHE A 32 22.04 -9.52 -11.24
C PHE A 32 20.76 -8.98 -10.61
N TYR A 33 20.88 -7.91 -9.81
CA TYR A 33 19.76 -7.12 -9.26
C TYR A 33 18.78 -7.90 -8.36
N ILE A 34 19.23 -9.02 -7.79
CA ILE A 34 18.39 -9.90 -6.97
C ILE A 34 17.97 -9.22 -5.66
N ASP A 35 18.93 -8.67 -4.92
CA ASP A 35 18.67 -8.09 -3.61
C ASP A 35 17.74 -6.87 -3.70
N ASP A 36 17.90 -6.03 -4.72
CA ASP A 36 17.06 -4.86 -4.94
C ASP A 36 15.60 -5.21 -5.26
N VAL A 37 15.37 -6.26 -6.05
CA VAL A 37 14.02 -6.79 -6.33
C VAL A 37 13.34 -7.23 -5.04
N PHE A 38 14.03 -8.04 -4.23
CA PHE A 38 13.48 -8.53 -2.96
C PHE A 38 13.24 -7.39 -1.96
N HIS A 39 14.18 -6.46 -1.83
CA HIS A 39 14.00 -5.28 -0.99
C HIS A 39 12.84 -4.40 -1.49
N GLY A 40 12.71 -4.20 -2.80
CA GLY A 40 11.61 -3.47 -3.42
C GLY A 40 10.26 -4.08 -3.06
N LEU A 41 10.12 -5.40 -3.21
CA LEU A 41 8.90 -6.13 -2.88
C LEU A 41 8.54 -6.02 -1.39
N VAL A 42 9.50 -6.25 -0.49
CA VAL A 42 9.27 -6.15 0.96
C VAL A 42 8.85 -4.74 1.36
N ARG A 43 9.46 -3.70 0.77
CA ARG A 43 9.06 -2.31 1.03
C ARG A 43 7.62 -2.05 0.61
N GLU A 44 7.17 -2.55 -0.55
CA GLU A 44 5.78 -2.38 -1.00
C GLU A 44 4.78 -3.08 -0.09
N ILE A 45 5.07 -4.32 0.32
CA ILE A 45 4.23 -5.07 1.28
C ILE A 45 4.06 -4.25 2.57
N ARG A 46 5.17 -3.79 3.16
CA ARG A 46 5.13 -3.00 4.39
C ARG A 46 4.40 -1.66 4.23
N ARG A 47 4.54 -0.99 3.08
CA ARG A 47 3.77 0.23 2.77
C ARG A 47 2.27 -0.05 2.78
N LYS A 48 1.84 -1.11 2.09
CA LYS A 48 0.44 -1.52 1.98
C LYS A 48 -0.15 -1.90 3.34
N GLU A 49 0.58 -2.67 4.14
CA GLU A 49 0.13 -3.04 5.48
C GLU A 49 0.01 -1.81 6.41
N SER A 50 1.00 -0.91 6.36
CA SER A 50 0.99 0.32 7.14
C SER A 50 -0.21 1.21 6.80
N SER A 51 -0.50 1.40 5.51
CA SER A 51 -1.61 2.24 5.06
C SER A 51 -2.97 1.69 5.50
N LEU A 52 -3.18 0.37 5.39
CA LEU A 52 -4.39 -0.30 5.89
C LEU A 52 -4.57 -0.10 7.39
N SER A 53 -3.49 -0.26 8.17
CA SER A 53 -3.52 -0.05 9.61
C SER A 53 -3.90 1.40 9.98
N MET A 54 -3.46 2.38 9.19
CA MET A 54 -3.77 3.79 9.44
C MET A 54 -5.24 4.10 9.13
N ILE A 55 -5.79 3.51 8.08
CA ILE A 55 -7.22 3.64 7.73
C ILE A 55 -8.07 3.06 8.87
N GLU A 56 -7.76 1.86 9.34
CA GLU A 56 -8.49 1.22 10.44
C GLU A 56 -8.49 2.09 11.71
N LYS A 57 -7.32 2.64 12.08
CA LYS A 57 -7.19 3.55 13.23
C LYS A 57 -8.01 4.82 13.05
N LYS A 58 -8.05 5.41 11.85
CA LYS A 58 -8.86 6.60 11.56
C LYS A 58 -10.36 6.31 11.67
N VAL A 59 -10.82 5.15 11.17
CA VAL A 59 -12.21 4.71 11.29
C VAL A 59 -12.60 4.56 12.76
N LYS A 60 -11.82 3.81 13.55
CA LYS A 60 -12.07 3.62 14.99
C LYS A 60 -12.10 4.95 15.76
N ARG A 61 -11.23 5.90 15.41
CA ARG A 61 -11.22 7.25 16.01
C ARG A 61 -12.51 8.00 15.68
N LYS A 62 -12.93 8.06 14.42
CA LYS A 62 -14.17 8.73 14.02
C LYS A 62 -15.39 8.12 14.74
N ASP A 63 -15.48 6.80 14.79
CA ASP A 63 -16.56 6.11 15.53
C ASP A 63 -16.57 6.48 17.02
N SER A 64 -15.41 6.50 17.66
CA SER A 64 -15.30 6.87 19.08
C SER A 64 -15.79 8.30 19.34
N LEU A 65 -15.51 9.23 18.43
CA LEU A 65 -15.93 10.63 18.52
C LEU A 65 -17.45 10.75 18.30
N TRP A 66 -18.00 10.05 17.31
CA TRP A 66 -19.45 10.03 17.07
C TRP A 66 -20.23 9.44 18.25
N ARG A 67 -19.72 8.39 18.89
CA ARG A 67 -20.35 7.83 20.11
C ARG A 67 -20.36 8.85 21.25
N LYS A 68 -19.25 9.57 21.48
CA LYS A 68 -19.18 10.63 22.50
C LYS A 68 -20.17 11.75 22.21
N LEU A 69 -20.22 12.24 20.97
CA LEU A 69 -21.13 13.33 20.58
C LEU A 69 -22.60 12.93 20.77
N LYS A 70 -22.99 11.74 20.32
CA LYS A 70 -24.36 11.23 20.51
C LYS A 70 -24.70 11.02 21.99
N GLY A 71 -23.74 10.56 22.81
CA GLY A 71 -23.91 10.42 24.26
C GLY A 71 -24.21 11.75 24.96
N SER A 72 -23.50 12.82 24.59
CA SER A 72 -23.75 14.17 25.12
C SER A 72 -25.10 14.74 24.69
N LEU A 73 -25.53 14.49 23.43
CA LEU A 73 -26.86 14.89 22.97
C LEU A 73 -27.99 14.11 23.67
N LYS A 74 -27.77 12.83 23.99
CA LYS A 74 -28.76 12.02 24.73
C LYS A 74 -28.94 12.53 26.16
N LYS A 75 -27.84 12.88 26.85
CA LYS A 75 -27.88 13.50 28.19
C LYS A 75 -28.62 14.84 28.21
N LYS A 76 -28.52 15.66 27.15
CA LYS A 76 -29.22 16.94 27.07
C LYS A 76 -30.75 16.81 26.91
N LYS A 77 -31.24 15.67 26.43
CA LYS A 77 -32.69 15.40 26.34
C LYS A 77 -33.30 14.93 27.67
N GLU A 78 -32.49 14.43 28.61
CA GLU A 78 -32.97 13.91 29.90
C GLU A 78 -33.02 14.99 31.00
N THR A 79 -32.37 16.15 30.80
CA THR A 79 -32.29 17.24 31.79
C THR A 79 -33.28 18.40 31.56
N THR A 80 -34.27 18.23 30.66
CA THR A 80 -35.28 19.28 30.35
C THR A 80 -36.72 18.80 30.59
N THR A 81 -36.92 17.88 31.53
CA THR A 81 -38.22 17.55 32.14
C THR A 81 -38.02 17.60 33.65
#